data_AF-A0AAU3V1U8-F1
#
_entry.id   AF-A0AAU3V1U8-F1
#
_cell.length_a   1.000
_cell.length_b   1.000
_cell.length_c   1.000
_cell.angle_alpha   90.00
_cell.angle_beta   90.00
_cell.angle_gamma   90.00
#
_symmetry.space_group_name_H-M   'P 1'
#
loop_
_entity.id
_entity.type
_entity.pdbx_description
1 polymer ?
#
loop_
_entity_poly.entity_id
_entity_poly.type
_entity_poly.pdbx_seq_one_letter_code
_entity_poly.pdbx_strand_id
1 'polypeptide(L)'
;MWPVLPDTERDQWNYLPGRILGPLRMDMHREDVIAALAAHSFTAKSDGYSPGWDPVRFAKESAPLGQAAVECYFYADGELAYVQVDGRVGPQVTCEGIRLIGRVPSQLAQEMEAHATRHDIGVRYSPTGDFSCDGFQLELGAQRVGDRVVSWALFFVSGDDHSNTRDNAPKTVWHRW
;
A
#
# COMPACT_ATOMS: atom_id res chain seq x y z
N MET A 1 5.31 9.59 21.88
CA MET A 1 4.62 10.24 20.74
C MET A 1 4.98 9.44 19.50
N TRP A 2 4.02 8.82 18.82
CA TRP A 2 4.30 8.02 17.61
C TRP A 2 4.30 8.96 16.39
N PRO A 3 5.46 9.27 15.77
CA PRO A 3 5.48 10.23 14.69
C PRO A 3 4.79 9.66 13.43
N VAL A 4 3.92 10.48 12.84
CA VAL A 4 3.50 10.38 11.43
C VAL A 4 4.44 11.30 10.68
N LEU A 5 5.12 10.81 9.65
CA LEU A 5 5.93 11.67 8.79
C LEU A 5 5.00 12.69 8.11
N PRO A 6 5.32 14.00 8.18
CA PRO A 6 4.60 15.00 7.41
C PRO A 6 4.79 14.72 5.92
N ASP A 7 3.80 15.11 5.10
CA ASP A 7 3.82 14.84 3.66
C ASP A 7 5.09 15.33 2.96
N THR A 8 5.65 16.46 3.41
CA THR A 8 6.88 17.05 2.87
C THR A 8 8.14 16.24 3.11
N GLU A 9 8.11 15.32 4.09
CA GLU A 9 9.23 14.44 4.42
C GLU A 9 9.08 13.04 3.78
N ARG A 10 7.93 12.76 3.15
CA ARG A 10 7.69 11.49 2.47
C ARG A 10 8.20 11.55 1.03
N ASP A 11 8.75 10.44 0.55
CA ASP A 11 8.93 10.25 -0.88
C ASP A 11 7.57 10.37 -1.58
N GLN A 12 7.54 11.06 -2.72
CA GLN A 12 6.33 11.27 -3.49
C GLN A 12 6.25 10.22 -4.60
N TRP A 13 5.26 9.34 -4.52
CA TRP A 13 5.07 8.25 -5.46
C TRP A 13 3.82 8.50 -6.30
N ASN A 14 3.98 8.39 -7.62
CA ASN A 14 2.84 8.32 -8.53
C ASN A 14 2.33 6.88 -8.61
N TYR A 15 1.03 6.71 -8.72
CA TYR A 15 0.40 5.41 -8.87
C TYR A 15 -0.43 5.36 -10.15
N LEU A 16 -0.18 4.33 -10.95
CA LEU A 16 -1.01 3.92 -12.07
C LEU A 16 -1.59 2.55 -11.74
N PRO A 17 -2.91 2.44 -11.57
CA PRO A 17 -3.57 1.20 -11.14
C PRO A 17 -3.06 -0.05 -11.86
N GLY A 18 -2.58 -1.02 -11.06
CA GLY A 18 -2.10 -2.33 -11.51
C GLY A 18 -0.85 -2.30 -12.40
N ARG A 19 -0.19 -1.15 -12.55
CA ARG A 19 0.96 -1.00 -13.46
C ARG A 19 2.18 -0.48 -12.74
N ILE A 20 2.08 0.67 -12.08
CA ILE A 20 3.23 1.38 -11.49
C ILE A 20 2.85 1.87 -10.10
N LEU A 21 3.74 1.69 -9.13
CA LEU A 21 3.67 2.27 -7.80
C LEU A 21 5.03 2.88 -7.44
N GLY A 22 5.17 4.19 -7.65
CA GLY A 22 6.43 4.90 -7.47
C GLY A 22 7.54 4.27 -8.33
N PRO A 23 8.62 3.74 -7.73
CA PRO A 23 9.71 3.08 -8.47
C PRO A 23 9.38 1.65 -8.91
N LEU A 24 8.27 1.08 -8.44
CA LEU A 24 7.90 -0.31 -8.71
C LEU A 24 7.02 -0.40 -9.95
N ARG A 25 7.28 -1.41 -10.77
CA ARG A 25 6.29 -1.93 -11.71
C ARG A 25 5.67 -3.18 -11.11
N MET A 26 4.37 -3.36 -11.29
CA MET A 26 3.66 -4.49 -10.69
C MET A 26 3.97 -5.84 -11.35
N ASP A 27 4.73 -5.85 -12.45
CA ASP A 27 5.24 -7.03 -13.13
C ASP A 27 6.69 -7.41 -12.73
N MET A 28 7.25 -6.74 -11.71
CA MET A 28 8.62 -7.01 -11.25
C MET A 28 8.74 -8.32 -10.46
N HIS A 29 9.86 -9.00 -10.63
CA HIS A 29 10.28 -10.07 -9.72
C HIS A 29 10.95 -9.52 -8.46
N ARG A 30 11.04 -10.36 -7.43
CA ARG A 30 11.63 -10.04 -6.13
C ARG A 30 12.98 -9.33 -6.18
N GLU A 31 13.92 -9.79 -7.01
CA GLU A 31 15.25 -9.18 -7.11
C GLU A 31 15.19 -7.76 -7.69
N ASP A 32 14.36 -7.56 -8.71
CA ASP A 32 14.13 -6.25 -9.33
C ASP A 32 13.47 -5.28 -8.35
N VAL A 33 12.50 -5.74 -7.55
CA VAL A 33 11.87 -4.94 -6.49
C VAL A 33 12.90 -4.49 -5.46
N ILE A 34 13.77 -5.40 -5.02
CA ILE A 34 14.83 -5.07 -4.05
C ILE A 34 15.78 -4.02 -4.65
N ALA A 35 16.22 -4.21 -5.90
CA ALA A 35 17.11 -3.29 -6.57
C ALA A 35 16.46 -1.91 -6.78
N ALA A 36 15.20 -1.86 -7.21
CA ALA A 36 14.45 -0.62 -7.44
C ALA A 36 14.28 0.19 -6.15
N LEU A 37 13.96 -0.47 -5.04
CA LEU A 37 13.80 0.19 -3.74
C LEU A 37 15.14 0.61 -3.13
N ALA A 38 16.19 -0.19 -3.30
CA ALA A 38 17.55 0.18 -2.89
C ALA A 38 18.04 1.45 -3.60
N ALA A 39 17.75 1.58 -4.90
CA ALA A 39 18.05 2.80 -5.66
C ALA A 39 17.32 4.06 -5.13
N HIS A 40 16.23 3.86 -4.37
CA HIS A 40 15.47 4.91 -3.69
C HIS A 40 15.76 4.97 -2.18
N SER A 41 16.92 4.47 -1.76
CA SER A 41 17.40 4.50 -0.37
C SER A 41 16.56 3.71 0.63
N PHE A 42 15.76 2.74 0.16
CA PHE A 42 15.09 1.79 1.03
C PHE A 42 15.98 0.56 1.25
N THR A 43 16.13 0.18 2.51
CA THR A 43 16.88 -1.01 2.89
C THR A 43 15.91 -2.16 3.13
N ALA A 44 16.14 -3.27 2.42
CA ALA A 44 15.41 -4.51 2.65
C ALA A 44 15.82 -5.10 4.01
N LYS A 45 14.82 -5.41 4.83
CA LYS A 45 14.95 -6.20 6.05
C LYS A 45 14.38 -7.58 5.78
N SER A 46 15.28 -8.53 5.61
CA SER A 46 14.95 -9.95 5.56
C SER A 46 15.21 -10.55 6.94
N ASP A 47 14.19 -11.07 7.61
CA ASP A 47 14.30 -11.87 8.83
C ASP A 47 14.66 -13.35 8.55
N GLY A 48 14.98 -13.68 7.30
CA GLY A 48 15.25 -15.04 6.85
C GLY A 48 14.03 -15.60 6.13
N TYR A 49 14.25 -16.32 5.03
CA TYR A 49 13.19 -16.93 4.25
C TYR A 49 12.44 -17.96 5.11
N SER A 50 11.18 -17.66 5.44
CA SER A 50 10.22 -18.63 5.92
C SER A 50 9.27 -18.97 4.76
N PRO A 51 8.90 -20.25 4.57
CA PRO A 51 7.95 -20.62 3.52
C PRO A 51 6.58 -20.00 3.80
N GLY A 52 6.05 -19.23 2.84
CA GLY A 52 4.72 -18.61 2.95
C GLY A 52 4.69 -17.18 2.42
N TRP A 53 3.64 -16.44 2.82
CA TRP A 53 3.41 -15.04 2.47
C TRP A 53 4.25 -14.05 3.30
N ASP A 54 5.50 -14.40 3.61
CA ASP A 54 6.36 -13.49 4.38
C ASP A 54 6.83 -12.34 3.50
N PRO A 55 6.51 -11.08 3.85
CA PRO A 55 6.84 -9.94 3.02
C PRO A 55 8.33 -9.61 3.11
N VAL A 56 8.89 -9.10 2.02
CA VAL A 56 10.13 -8.34 2.10
C VAL A 56 9.77 -6.95 2.64
N ARG A 57 10.30 -6.62 3.82
CA ARG A 57 10.04 -5.35 4.49
C ARG A 57 11.09 -4.32 4.12
N PHE A 58 10.68 -3.12 3.75
CA PHE A 58 11.57 -2.05 3.34
C PHE A 58 11.42 -0.85 4.26
N ALA A 59 12.53 -0.32 4.74
CA ALA A 59 12.57 0.87 5.57
C ALA A 59 13.66 1.83 5.09
N LYS A 60 13.44 3.14 5.26
CA LYS A 60 14.51 4.14 5.14
C LYS A 60 15.44 4.01 6.35
N GLU A 61 16.72 4.34 6.18
CA GLU A 61 17.67 4.38 7.30
C GLU A 61 17.25 5.34 8.42
N SER A 62 16.59 6.43 8.06
CA SER A 62 16.04 7.43 9.00
C SER A 62 14.73 7.00 9.67
N ALA A 63 14.16 5.85 9.33
CA ALA A 63 12.86 5.43 9.84
C ALA A 63 12.92 5.10 11.35
N PRO A 64 12.06 5.72 12.18
CA PRO A 64 12.02 5.43 13.62
C PRO A 64 11.70 3.95 13.89
N LEU A 65 12.42 3.34 14.84
CA LEU A 65 12.15 1.99 15.38
C LEU A 65 12.20 0.85 14.36
N GLY A 66 12.77 1.09 13.18
CA GLY A 66 12.91 0.07 12.16
C GLY A 66 11.60 -0.42 11.54
N GLN A 67 10.52 0.35 11.69
CA GLN A 67 9.22 0.07 11.09
C GLN A 67 9.32 0.10 9.56
N ALA A 68 8.69 -0.88 8.91
CA ALA A 68 8.63 -0.95 7.46
C ALA A 68 7.77 0.19 6.90
N ALA A 69 8.33 0.92 5.94
CA ALA A 69 7.63 1.93 5.16
C ALA A 69 6.84 1.30 4.02
N VAL A 70 7.39 0.23 3.44
CA VAL A 70 6.80 -0.53 2.35
C VAL A 70 7.01 -2.01 2.62
N GLU A 71 6.01 -2.83 2.32
CA GLU A 71 6.12 -4.28 2.37
C GLU A 71 5.68 -4.89 1.06
N CYS A 72 6.52 -5.75 0.48
CA CYS A 72 6.23 -6.40 -0.78
C CYS A 72 6.03 -7.90 -0.55
N TYR A 73 4.92 -8.40 -1.08
CA TYR A 73 4.52 -9.79 -1.04
C TYR A 73 4.65 -10.39 -2.43
N PHE A 74 5.09 -11.64 -2.51
CA PHE A 74 5.41 -12.29 -3.77
C PHE A 74 4.64 -13.61 -3.90
N TYR A 75 4.28 -13.94 -5.14
CA TYR A 75 3.83 -15.28 -5.48
C TYR A 75 4.98 -16.29 -5.35
N ALA A 76 4.66 -17.59 -5.43
CA ALA A 76 5.64 -18.66 -5.25
C ALA A 76 6.73 -18.69 -6.35
N ASP A 77 6.42 -18.18 -7.54
CA ASP A 77 7.37 -17.98 -8.65
C ASP A 77 8.25 -16.73 -8.46
N GLY A 78 7.92 -15.88 -7.49
CA GLY A 78 8.66 -14.66 -7.15
C GLY A 78 8.14 -13.39 -7.82
N GLU A 79 7.02 -13.43 -8.53
CA GLU A 79 6.35 -12.24 -9.07
C GLU A 79 5.73 -11.39 -7.95
N LEU A 80 5.74 -10.07 -8.10
CA LEU A 80 5.17 -9.15 -7.13
C LEU A 80 3.63 -9.28 -7.08
N ALA A 81 3.11 -9.73 -5.95
CA ALA A 81 1.68 -9.95 -5.75
C ALA A 81 0.99 -8.73 -5.12
N TYR A 82 1.59 -8.22 -4.04
CA TYR A 82 1.03 -7.08 -3.31
C TYR A 82 2.12 -6.14 -2.83
N VAL A 83 1.79 -4.85 -2.77
CA VAL A 83 2.62 -3.84 -2.11
C VAL A 83 1.79 -3.13 -1.07
N GLN A 84 2.18 -3.23 0.19
CA GLN A 84 1.58 -2.46 1.28
C GLN A 84 2.42 -1.22 1.55
N VAL A 85 1.77 -0.07 1.68
CA VAL A 85 2.41 1.20 2.06
C VAL A 85 1.89 1.67 3.41
N ASP A 86 2.80 1.87 4.36
CA ASP A 86 2.48 2.25 5.73
C ASP A 86 2.02 3.73 5.83
N GLY A 87 0.90 3.97 6.51
CA GLY A 87 0.31 5.30 6.65
C GLY A 87 1.13 6.31 7.48
N ARG A 88 2.11 5.87 8.27
CA ARG A 88 2.91 6.70 9.18
C ARG A 88 4.27 7.04 8.59
N VAL A 89 4.92 6.06 7.98
CA VAL A 89 6.32 6.18 7.52
C VAL A 89 6.51 5.85 6.05
N GLY A 90 5.47 5.35 5.38
CA GLY A 90 5.49 5.06 3.95
C GLY A 90 5.55 6.30 3.06
N PRO A 91 5.92 6.12 1.78
CA PRO A 91 5.80 7.15 0.76
C PRO A 91 4.37 7.71 0.67
N GLN A 92 4.25 8.97 0.27
CA GLN A 92 2.95 9.53 -0.09
C GLN A 92 2.61 9.10 -1.52
N VAL A 93 1.54 8.32 -1.68
CA VAL A 93 1.12 7.79 -2.97
C VAL A 93 -0.03 8.63 -3.51
N THR A 94 0.09 9.09 -4.76
CA THR A 94 -0.92 9.88 -5.45
C THR A 94 -1.42 9.16 -6.69
N CYS A 95 -2.75 9.16 -6.89
CA CYS A 95 -3.41 8.59 -8.07
C CYS A 95 -4.47 9.57 -8.56
N GLU A 96 -4.40 10.01 -9.82
CA GLU A 96 -5.36 10.96 -10.39
C GLU A 96 -5.57 12.21 -9.49
N GLY A 97 -4.48 12.70 -8.89
CA GLY A 97 -4.48 13.85 -7.96
C GLY A 97 -4.93 13.54 -6.52
N ILE A 98 -5.41 12.32 -6.24
CA ILE A 98 -5.86 11.91 -4.90
C ILE A 98 -4.68 11.33 -4.13
N ARG A 99 -4.40 11.89 -2.95
CA ARG A 99 -3.38 11.35 -2.03
C ARG A 99 -3.97 10.22 -1.19
N LEU A 100 -3.32 9.08 -1.17
CA LEU A 100 -3.86 7.82 -0.63
C LEU A 100 -3.31 7.47 0.77
N ILE A 101 -2.11 7.93 1.13
CA ILE A 101 -1.40 7.49 2.33
C ILE A 101 -1.39 8.59 3.40
N GLY A 102 -1.55 8.20 4.66
CA GLY A 102 -1.45 9.11 5.80
C GLY A 102 -2.63 10.08 5.95
N ARG A 103 -3.72 9.89 5.22
CA ARG A 103 -4.93 10.75 5.24
C ARG A 103 -5.90 10.29 6.31
N VAL A 104 -6.83 11.16 6.71
CA VAL A 104 -7.99 10.73 7.50
C VAL A 104 -8.85 9.81 6.62
N PRO A 105 -9.14 8.55 7.02
CA PRO A 105 -9.80 7.58 6.14
C PRO A 105 -11.16 8.04 5.60
N SER A 106 -11.98 8.71 6.43
CA SER A 106 -13.29 9.21 5.99
C SER A 106 -13.20 10.31 4.93
N GLN A 107 -12.22 11.20 5.04
CA GLN A 107 -11.98 12.24 4.04
C GLN A 107 -11.47 11.66 2.72
N LEU A 108 -10.59 10.66 2.82
CA LEU A 108 -10.09 9.95 1.64
C LEU A 108 -11.21 9.18 0.92
N ALA A 109 -12.05 8.45 1.66
CA ALA A 109 -13.18 7.72 1.08
C ALA A 109 -14.14 8.68 0.35
N GLN A 110 -14.45 9.84 0.94
CA GLN A 110 -15.29 10.85 0.30
C GLN A 110 -14.66 11.41 -0.99
N GLU A 111 -13.35 11.66 -0.99
CA GLU A 111 -12.62 12.16 -2.17
C GLU A 111 -12.61 11.12 -3.30
N MET A 112 -12.43 9.84 -2.96
CA MET A 112 -12.48 8.73 -3.91
C MET A 112 -13.90 8.48 -4.44
N GLU A 113 -14.93 8.59 -3.60
CA GLU A 113 -16.34 8.48 -4.03
C GLU A 113 -16.72 9.62 -5.01
N ALA A 114 -16.26 10.84 -4.73
CA ALA A 114 -16.45 11.97 -5.63
C ALA A 114 -15.72 11.77 -6.97
N HIS A 115 -14.52 11.17 -6.95
CA HIS A 115 -13.83 10.75 -8.16
C HIS A 115 -14.62 9.67 -8.91
N ALA A 116 -15.07 8.63 -8.21
CA ALA A 116 -15.81 7.53 -8.81
C ALA A 116 -17.08 8.02 -9.53
N THR A 117 -17.81 8.92 -8.88
CA THR A 117 -19.00 9.57 -9.45
C THR A 117 -18.67 10.37 -10.72
N ARG A 118 -17.56 11.10 -10.74
CA ARG A 118 -17.14 11.92 -11.90
C ARG A 118 -16.75 11.07 -13.11
N HIS A 119 -16.19 9.89 -12.86
CA HIS A 119 -15.62 9.02 -13.88
C HIS A 119 -16.49 7.79 -14.20
N ASP A 120 -17.70 7.71 -13.65
CA ASP A 120 -18.64 6.58 -13.80
C ASP A 120 -18.00 5.23 -13.39
N ILE A 121 -17.29 5.25 -12.26
CA ILE A 121 -16.59 4.11 -11.70
C ILE A 121 -17.41 3.53 -10.53
N GLY A 122 -17.44 2.20 -10.43
CA GLY A 122 -18.11 1.50 -9.34
C GLY A 122 -17.43 1.69 -7.98
N VAL A 123 -18.23 1.77 -6.91
CA VAL A 123 -17.75 1.70 -5.52
C VAL A 123 -18.42 0.52 -4.82
N ARG A 124 -17.69 -0.12 -3.92
CA ARG A 124 -18.17 -1.27 -3.14
C ARG A 124 -17.81 -1.07 -1.67
N TYR A 125 -18.73 -1.49 -0.81
CA TYR A 125 -18.53 -1.53 0.63
C TYR A 125 -18.59 -2.97 1.10
N SER A 126 -17.62 -3.38 1.91
CA SER A 126 -17.71 -4.66 2.60
C SER A 126 -18.78 -4.60 3.71
N PRO A 127 -19.30 -5.75 4.17
CA PRO A 127 -20.19 -5.80 5.34
C PRO A 127 -19.56 -5.20 6.62
N THR A 128 -18.23 -5.14 6.69
CA THR A 128 -17.46 -4.52 7.78
C THR A 128 -17.26 -3.01 7.59
N GLY A 129 -17.74 -2.44 6.48
CA GLY A 129 -17.65 -1.00 6.18
C GLY A 129 -16.37 -0.58 5.47
N ASP A 130 -15.58 -1.53 4.95
CA ASP A 130 -14.38 -1.22 4.18
C ASP A 130 -14.78 -0.66 2.81
N PHE A 131 -14.19 0.47 2.43
CA PHE A 131 -14.43 1.13 1.15
C PHE A 131 -13.47 0.62 0.09
N SER A 132 -14.00 0.29 -1.08
CA SER A 132 -13.24 0.01 -2.29
C SER A 132 -13.82 0.78 -3.47
N CYS A 133 -12.93 1.32 -4.30
CA CYS A 133 -13.28 2.00 -5.54
C CYS A 133 -12.70 1.17 -6.68
N ASP A 134 -13.56 0.76 -7.61
CA ASP A 134 -13.12 0.03 -8.78
C ASP A 134 -12.14 0.90 -9.58
N GLY A 135 -11.28 0.29 -10.39
CA GLY A 135 -10.27 1.03 -11.16
C GLY A 135 -9.07 1.57 -10.36
N PHE A 136 -9.10 1.61 -9.02
CA PHE A 136 -7.90 1.93 -8.23
C PHE A 136 -7.03 0.70 -7.93
N GLN A 137 -7.57 -0.52 -7.99
CA GLN A 137 -6.84 -1.76 -7.71
C GLN A 137 -6.02 -1.72 -6.40
N LEU A 138 -6.68 -1.26 -5.35
CA LEU A 138 -6.12 -1.17 -4.01
C LEU A 138 -7.18 -1.43 -2.96
N GLU A 139 -6.74 -1.81 -1.77
CA GLU A 139 -7.54 -1.88 -0.56
C GLU A 139 -7.03 -0.81 0.41
N LEU A 140 -7.96 -0.01 0.94
CA LEU A 140 -7.64 0.94 2.01
C LEU A 140 -7.73 0.26 3.36
N GLY A 141 -6.88 0.70 4.27
CA GLY A 141 -7.07 0.42 5.67
C GLY A 141 -6.77 1.62 6.55
N ALA A 142 -7.12 1.46 7.81
CA ALA A 142 -6.96 2.48 8.83
C ALA A 142 -5.95 1.98 9.88
N GLN A 143 -5.05 2.86 10.31
CA GLN A 143 -4.17 2.58 11.44
C GLN A 143 -4.19 3.72 12.45
N ARG A 144 -4.17 3.35 13.74
CA ARG A 144 -4.19 4.30 14.83
C ARG A 144 -2.78 4.87 15.06
N VAL A 145 -2.70 6.18 15.24
CA VAL A 145 -1.45 6.88 15.57
C VAL A 145 -1.75 7.86 16.70
N GLY A 146 -1.53 7.40 17.93
CA GLY A 146 -1.91 8.14 19.13
C GLY A 146 -3.43 8.35 19.20
N ASP A 147 -3.85 9.61 19.08
CA ASP A 147 -5.24 10.07 19.09
C ASP A 147 -5.87 10.16 17.69
N ARG A 148 -5.08 9.93 16.63
CA ARG A 148 -5.51 10.04 15.23
C ARG A 148 -5.60 8.67 14.57
N VAL A 149 -6.31 8.63 13.45
CA VAL A 149 -6.35 7.48 12.55
C VAL A 149 -5.93 7.96 11.17
N VAL A 150 -5.02 7.24 10.53
CA VAL A 150 -4.51 7.56 9.20
C VAL A 150 -4.65 6.38 8.25
N SER A 151 -4.75 6.66 6.96
CA SER A 151 -4.86 5.65 5.90
C SER A 151 -3.53 4.98 5.60
N TRP A 152 -3.59 3.68 5.39
CA TRP A 152 -2.59 2.89 4.68
C TRP A 152 -3.28 2.22 3.48
N ALA A 153 -2.50 1.69 2.54
CA ALA A 153 -3.07 0.99 1.38
C ALA A 153 -2.28 -0.26 1.01
N LEU A 154 -3.01 -1.27 0.52
CA LEU A 154 -2.48 -2.46 -0.13
C LEU A 154 -2.80 -2.37 -1.63
N PHE A 155 -1.76 -2.33 -2.45
CA PHE A 155 -1.85 -2.25 -3.91
C PHE A 155 -1.63 -3.63 -4.53
N PHE A 156 -2.33 -3.93 -5.61
CA PHE A 156 -2.24 -5.21 -6.32
C PHE A 156 -2.61 -5.06 -7.79
N VAL A 157 -2.37 -6.13 -8.55
CA VAL A 157 -2.94 -6.30 -9.88
C VAL A 157 -4.19 -7.16 -9.74
N SER A 158 -5.37 -6.61 -10.02
CA SER A 158 -6.55 -7.46 -10.20
C SER A 158 -6.56 -8.01 -11.62
N GLY A 159 -6.76 -9.32 -11.74
CA GLY A 159 -7.26 -9.93 -12.98
C GLY A 159 -8.74 -9.62 -13.17
N ASP A 160 -9.42 -10.41 -14.01
CA ASP A 160 -10.85 -10.19 -14.29
C ASP A 160 -11.74 -10.30 -13.04
N ASP A 161 -11.32 -11.07 -12.02
CA ASP A 161 -12.03 -11.20 -10.74
C ASP A 161 -11.39 -10.33 -9.63
N HIS A 162 -12.09 -9.25 -9.29
CA HIS A 162 -11.68 -8.28 -8.27
C HIS A 162 -12.05 -8.70 -6.84
N SER A 163 -12.90 -9.71 -6.66
CA SER A 163 -13.31 -10.20 -5.34
C SER A 163 -12.24 -11.10 -4.71
N ASN A 164 -11.49 -11.81 -5.57
CA ASN A 164 -10.52 -12.81 -5.15
C ASN A 164 -9.21 -12.19 -4.62
N THR A 165 -8.86 -10.95 -4.98
CA THR A 165 -7.57 -10.34 -4.60
C THR A 165 -7.47 -9.97 -3.12
N ARG A 166 -8.55 -9.47 -2.51
CA ARG A 166 -8.59 -9.18 -1.06
C ARG A 166 -8.52 -10.47 -0.23
N ASP A 167 -9.30 -11.48 -0.60
CA ASP A 167 -9.41 -12.74 0.14
C ASP A 167 -8.15 -13.60 0.04
N ASN A 168 -7.38 -13.44 -1.03
CA ASN A 168 -6.06 -14.07 -1.20
C ASN A 168 -4.93 -13.29 -0.53
N ALA A 169 -5.17 -12.05 -0.10
CA ALA A 169 -4.13 -11.29 0.58
C ALA A 169 -3.77 -11.96 1.92
N PRO A 170 -2.50 -11.91 2.34
CA PRO A 170 -2.08 -12.54 3.58
C PRO A 170 -2.85 -11.98 4.77
N LYS A 171 -3.35 -12.86 5.65
CA LYS A 171 -4.09 -12.43 6.87
C LYS A 171 -3.32 -11.43 7.73
N THR A 172 -1.99 -11.47 7.68
CA THR A 172 -1.09 -10.55 8.39
C THR A 172 -1.19 -9.10 7.92
N VAL A 173 -1.74 -8.84 6.73
CA VAL A 173 -2.09 -7.49 6.24
C VAL A 173 -3.19 -6.89 7.11
N TRP A 174 -4.22 -7.68 7.44
CA TRP A 174 -5.46 -7.20 8.06
C TRP A 174 -5.40 -7.10 9.59
N HIS A 175 -4.43 -7.72 10.23
CA HIS A 175 -4.35 -7.84 11.69
C HIS A 175 -3.17 -7.07 12.31
N ARG A 176 -2.96 -5.83 11.89
CA ARG A 176 -1.95 -4.92 12.46
C ARG A 176 -2.62 -3.90 13.38
N TRP A 177 -2.23 -3.94 14.66
CA TRP A 177 -2.76 -3.08 15.73
C TRP A 177 -1.72 -2.02 16.11
#